data_AF-X5Q0E7-F1
#
_entry.id   AF-X5Q0E7-F1
#
_cell.length_a   1.000
_cell.length_b   1.000
_cell.length_c   1.000
_cell.angle_alpha   90.00
_cell.angle_beta   90.00
_cell.angle_gamma   90.00
#
_symmetry.space_group_name_H-M   'P 1'
#
loop_
_entity.id
_entity.type
_entity.pdbx_description
1 polymer ?
#
loop_
_entity_poly.entity_id
_entity_poly.type
_entity_poly.pdbx_seq_one_letter_code
_entity_poly.pdbx_strand_id
1 'polypeptide(L)'
;MPSLSEMLGHERTHCAAFRAAMPARKARPCRVMQFWSWGGWLLGFVTALIGPQGIWACTAAVEAAVHRHLDDQLFFLANRDHDLHGIILAIREEELAHLHHAEEQLKSSGPALNFLRSLISIATDVLIWLSTWGDSSRMTRALKAAKKN
;
A
#
# COMPACT_ATOMS: atom_id res chain seq x y z
N MET A 1 -8.93 12.83 -14.88
CA MET A 1 -8.21 11.54 -14.85
C MET A 1 -9.23 10.47 -14.53
N PRO A 2 -9.92 9.91 -15.54
CA PRO A 2 -11.01 8.96 -15.31
C PRO A 2 -10.61 7.73 -14.48
N SER A 3 -9.32 7.34 -14.49
CA SER A 3 -8.78 6.21 -13.71
C SER A 3 -8.71 6.45 -12.18
N LEU A 4 -8.54 7.68 -11.69
CA LEU A 4 -8.38 7.92 -10.24
C LEU A 4 -9.70 7.72 -9.47
N SER A 5 -10.85 8.02 -10.08
CA SER A 5 -12.15 7.80 -9.44
C SER A 5 -12.49 6.31 -9.32
N GLU A 6 -12.04 5.51 -10.28
CA GLU A 6 -12.19 4.06 -10.28
C GLU A 6 -11.28 3.43 -9.21
N MET A 7 -10.00 3.82 -9.18
CA MET A 7 -9.07 3.41 -8.11
C MET A 7 -9.61 3.75 -6.71
N LEU A 8 -10.18 4.95 -6.52
CA LEU A 8 -10.81 5.32 -5.26
C LEU A 8 -12.00 4.41 -4.89
N GLY A 9 -12.73 3.89 -5.89
CA GLY A 9 -13.79 2.91 -5.68
C GLY A 9 -13.24 1.56 -5.21
N HIS A 10 -12.16 1.09 -5.82
CA HIS A 10 -11.44 -0.13 -5.41
C HIS A 10 -10.94 -0.01 -3.97
N GLU A 11 -10.25 1.08 -3.65
CA GLU A 11 -9.71 1.37 -2.31
C GLU A 11 -10.78 1.38 -1.21
N ARG A 12 -11.97 1.93 -1.51
CA ARG A 12 -13.12 1.86 -0.58
C ARG A 12 -13.59 0.43 -0.36
N THR A 13 -13.59 -0.37 -1.42
CA THR A 13 -13.98 -1.78 -1.37
C THR A 13 -12.97 -2.59 -0.58
N HIS A 14 -11.67 -2.37 -0.79
CA HIS A 14 -10.59 -2.99 -0.01
C HIS A 14 -10.69 -2.64 1.48
N CYS A 15 -10.88 -1.35 1.79
CA CYS A 15 -11.06 -0.90 3.17
C CYS A 15 -12.29 -1.54 3.83
N ALA A 16 -13.40 -1.69 3.09
CA ALA A 16 -14.59 -2.37 3.56
C ALA A 16 -14.34 -3.87 3.80
N ALA A 17 -13.64 -4.54 2.89
CA ALA A 17 -13.27 -5.96 3.02
C ALA A 17 -12.38 -6.19 4.26
N PHE A 18 -11.35 -5.37 4.46
CA PHE A 18 -10.52 -5.45 5.66
C PHE A 18 -11.33 -5.22 6.93
N ARG A 19 -12.18 -4.19 6.98
CA ARG A 19 -13.04 -3.91 8.13
C ARG A 19 -13.99 -5.06 8.44
N ALA A 20 -14.58 -5.69 7.42
CA ALA A 20 -15.45 -6.85 7.58
C ALA A 20 -14.69 -8.08 8.10
N ALA A 21 -13.40 -8.22 7.78
CA ALA A 21 -12.56 -9.31 8.26
C ALA A 21 -12.08 -9.14 9.72
N MET A 22 -12.14 -7.92 10.29
CA MET A 22 -11.61 -7.63 11.64
C MET A 22 -12.36 -8.32 12.81
N PRO A 23 -13.70 -8.36 12.87
CA PRO A 23 -14.43 -8.88 14.03
C PRO A 23 -14.13 -10.35 14.33
N ALA A 24 -14.05 -11.19 13.28
CA ALA A 24 -13.71 -12.60 13.39
C ALA A 24 -12.32 -12.83 14.05
N ARG A 25 -11.42 -11.86 13.88
CA ARG A 25 -10.04 -11.90 14.38
C ARG A 25 -9.83 -11.11 15.66
N LYS A 26 -10.91 -10.58 16.26
CA LYS A 26 -10.89 -9.67 17.41
C LYS A 26 -9.96 -8.47 17.20
N ALA A 27 -9.74 -8.08 15.94
CA ALA A 27 -8.93 -6.94 15.56
C ALA A 27 -9.76 -5.65 15.62
N ARG A 28 -9.09 -4.51 15.76
CA ARG A 28 -9.73 -3.19 15.79
C ARG A 28 -9.11 -2.28 14.72
N PRO A 29 -9.90 -1.36 14.12
CA PRO A 29 -9.37 -0.35 13.22
C PRO A 29 -8.21 0.42 13.85
N CYS A 30 -7.25 0.81 13.01
CA CYS A 30 -6.09 1.57 13.45
C CYS A 30 -6.53 2.85 14.18
N ARG A 31 -6.07 3.06 15.42
CA ARG A 31 -6.48 4.23 16.24
C ARG A 31 -6.01 5.56 15.66
N VAL A 32 -4.93 5.53 14.89
CA VAL A 32 -4.32 6.71 14.25
C VAL A 32 -4.74 6.87 12.79
N MET A 33 -5.79 6.17 12.34
CA MET A 33 -6.25 6.20 10.95
C MET A 33 -6.57 7.61 10.44
N GLN A 34 -7.12 8.48 11.29
CA GLN A 34 -7.41 9.86 10.93
C GLN A 34 -6.14 10.65 10.61
N PHE A 35 -5.07 10.47 11.40
CA PHE A 35 -3.79 11.14 11.14
C PHE A 35 -3.20 10.72 9.79
N TRP A 36 -3.37 9.44 9.41
CA TRP A 36 -2.95 8.94 8.11
C TRP A 36 -3.78 9.50 6.96
N SER A 37 -5.09 9.68 7.14
CA SER A 37 -5.94 10.33 6.13
C SER A 37 -5.47 11.76 5.86
N TRP A 38 -5.08 12.52 6.89
CA TRP A 38 -4.49 13.84 6.74
C TRP A 38 -3.14 13.80 6.01
N GLY A 39 -2.28 12.84 6.36
CA GLY A 39 -1.00 12.65 5.68
C GLY A 39 -1.15 12.33 4.19
N GLY A 40 -2.07 11.43 3.84
CA GLY A 40 -2.37 11.08 2.45
C GLY A 40 -2.93 12.27 1.66
N TRP A 41 -3.82 13.06 2.27
CA TRP A 41 -4.33 14.29 1.64
C TRP A 41 -3.22 15.30 1.38
N LEU A 42 -2.34 15.55 2.36
CA LEU A 42 -1.22 16.48 2.22
C LEU A 42 -0.26 16.02 1.13
N LEU A 43 0.08 14.73 1.10
CA LEU A 43 0.94 14.15 0.07
C LEU A 43 0.32 14.29 -1.32
N GLY A 44 -0.96 13.97 -1.46
CA GLY A 44 -1.72 14.16 -2.70
C GLY A 44 -1.76 15.62 -3.15
N PHE A 45 -1.97 16.55 -2.22
CA PHE A 45 -1.97 17.99 -2.49
C PHE A 45 -0.60 18.47 -3.01
N VAL A 46 0.49 18.13 -2.32
CA VAL A 46 1.86 18.51 -2.72
C VAL A 46 2.23 17.95 -4.09
N THR A 47 1.88 16.69 -4.33
CA THR A 47 2.19 16.02 -5.61
C THR A 47 1.31 16.51 -6.76
N ALA A 48 0.09 16.95 -6.48
CA ALA A 48 -0.77 17.63 -7.45
C ALA A 48 -0.19 18.98 -7.90
N LEU A 49 0.50 19.73 -7.02
CA LEU A 49 1.19 20.98 -7.40
C LEU A 49 2.35 20.75 -8.38
N ILE A 50 2.97 19.56 -8.36
CA ILE A 50 4.01 19.16 -9.33
C ILE A 50 3.38 18.87 -10.71
N GLY A 51 2.09 18.54 -10.74
CA GLY A 51 1.32 18.26 -11.95
C GLY A 51 1.05 16.77 -12.18
N PRO A 52 0.52 16.39 -13.35
CA PRO A 52 0.05 15.02 -13.63
C PRO A 52 1.12 13.94 -13.41
N GLN A 53 2.37 14.20 -13.76
CA GLN A 53 3.47 13.24 -13.55
C GLN A 53 3.80 13.07 -12.06
N GLY A 54 3.63 14.11 -11.24
CA GLY A 54 3.79 14.02 -9.78
C GLY A 54 2.72 13.16 -9.13
N ILE A 55 1.47 13.28 -9.58
CA ILE A 55 0.36 12.44 -9.13
C ILE A 55 0.64 10.97 -9.44
N TRP A 56 0.98 10.64 -10.70
CA TRP A 56 1.28 9.27 -11.10
C TRP A 56 2.52 8.70 -10.41
N ALA A 57 3.54 9.51 -10.18
CA ALA A 57 4.72 9.11 -9.42
C ALA A 57 4.38 8.79 -7.95
N CYS A 58 3.50 9.60 -7.34
CA CYS A 58 3.01 9.35 -5.99
C CYS A 58 2.21 8.05 -5.92
N THR A 59 1.23 7.88 -6.81
CA THR A 59 0.43 6.65 -6.91
C THR A 59 1.34 5.44 -7.07
N ALA A 60 2.20 5.40 -8.09
CA ALA A 60 3.10 4.26 -8.30
C ALA A 60 4.00 3.96 -7.09
N ALA A 61 4.48 4.98 -6.36
CA ALA A 61 5.32 4.77 -5.18
C ALA A 61 4.52 4.21 -3.97
N VAL A 62 3.29 4.66 -3.78
CA VAL A 62 2.40 4.15 -2.72
C VAL A 62 1.96 2.73 -3.05
N GLU A 63 1.44 2.49 -4.25
CA GLU A 63 1.00 1.18 -4.75
C GLU A 63 2.13 0.14 -4.64
N ALA A 64 3.36 0.48 -5.05
CA ALA A 64 4.50 -0.43 -4.94
C ALA A 64 4.84 -0.79 -3.48
N ALA A 65 4.73 0.16 -2.55
CA ALA A 65 4.97 -0.09 -1.14
C ALA A 65 3.85 -0.96 -0.52
N VAL A 66 2.59 -0.67 -0.87
CA VAL A 66 1.42 -1.45 -0.43
C VAL A 66 1.49 -2.87 -0.97
N HIS A 67 1.71 -3.05 -2.27
CA HIS A 67 1.86 -4.35 -2.92
C HIS A 67 2.93 -5.21 -2.24
N ARG A 68 4.12 -4.65 -1.97
CA ARG A 68 5.17 -5.37 -1.22
C ARG A 68 4.71 -5.79 0.17
N HIS A 69 3.95 -4.93 0.86
CA HIS A 69 3.43 -5.28 2.17
C HIS A 69 2.38 -6.39 2.12
N LEU A 70 1.52 -6.40 1.10
CA LEU A 70 0.55 -7.47 0.87
C LEU A 70 1.24 -8.80 0.55
N ASP A 71 2.30 -8.80 -0.26
CA ASP A 71 3.12 -10.00 -0.51
C ASP A 71 3.70 -10.57 0.79
N ASP A 72 4.26 -9.71 1.66
CA ASP A 72 4.76 -10.13 2.97
C ASP A 72 3.64 -10.72 3.85
N GLN A 73 2.42 -10.13 3.81
CA GLN A 73 1.26 -10.62 4.55
C GLN A 73 0.79 -11.99 4.02
N LEU A 74 0.72 -12.19 2.70
CA LEU A 74 0.31 -13.46 2.08
C LEU A 74 1.19 -14.60 2.56
N PHE A 75 2.51 -14.43 2.49
CA PHE A 75 3.43 -15.45 2.98
C PHE A 75 3.24 -15.71 4.48
N PHE A 76 3.06 -14.66 5.28
CA PHE A 76 2.85 -14.82 6.71
C PHE A 76 1.55 -15.56 7.04
N LEU A 77 0.52 -15.40 6.21
CA LEU A 77 -0.82 -15.97 6.42
C LEU A 77 -1.01 -17.35 5.79
N ALA A 78 -0.14 -17.77 4.87
CA ALA A 78 -0.28 -18.99 4.07
C ALA A 78 -0.64 -20.26 4.87
N ASN A 79 -0.15 -20.39 6.11
CA ASN A 79 -0.43 -21.52 7.00
C ASN A 79 -1.11 -21.10 8.32
N ARG A 80 -1.68 -19.90 8.39
CA ARG A 80 -2.26 -19.34 9.62
C ARG A 80 -3.72 -18.97 9.47
N ASP A 81 -4.10 -18.42 8.32
CA ASP A 81 -5.45 -17.89 8.12
C ASP A 81 -5.77 -17.86 6.62
N HIS A 82 -6.36 -18.95 6.12
CA HIS A 82 -6.70 -19.11 4.70
C HIS A 82 -7.75 -18.10 4.24
N ASP A 83 -8.69 -17.73 5.10
CA ASP A 83 -9.75 -16.76 4.77
C ASP A 83 -9.16 -15.36 4.56
N LEU A 84 -8.29 -14.90 5.46
CA LEU A 84 -7.63 -13.60 5.31
C LEU A 84 -6.65 -13.60 4.15
N HIS A 85 -5.94 -14.71 3.95
CA HIS A 85 -5.05 -14.90 2.81
C HIS A 85 -5.81 -14.73 1.48
N GLY A 86 -6.98 -15.33 1.34
CA GLY A 86 -7.81 -15.18 0.14
C GLY A 86 -8.22 -13.72 -0.12
N ILE A 87 -8.62 -12.99 0.91
CA ILE A 87 -8.98 -11.57 0.80
C ILE A 87 -7.78 -10.73 0.36
N ILE A 88 -6.63 -10.91 1.00
CA ILE A 88 -5.40 -10.15 0.67
C ILE A 88 -4.91 -10.49 -0.74
N LEU A 89 -5.08 -11.74 -1.18
CA LEU A 89 -4.64 -12.17 -2.51
C LEU A 89 -5.44 -11.44 -3.60
N ALA A 90 -6.76 -11.37 -3.45
CA ALA A 90 -7.62 -10.64 -4.38
C ALA A 90 -7.25 -9.14 -4.44
N ILE A 91 -7.05 -8.51 -3.28
CA ILE A 91 -6.64 -7.10 -3.20
C ILE A 91 -5.28 -6.91 -3.89
N ARG A 92 -4.30 -7.77 -3.62
CA ARG A 92 -2.94 -7.70 -4.19
C ARG A 92 -2.93 -7.76 -5.72
N GLU A 93 -3.83 -8.54 -6.34
CA GLU A 93 -3.97 -8.58 -7.80
C GLU A 93 -4.49 -7.26 -8.37
N GLU A 94 -5.46 -6.62 -7.70
CA GLU A 94 -5.98 -5.31 -8.10
C GLU A 94 -4.94 -4.19 -7.94
N GLU A 95 -4.21 -4.17 -6.83
CA GLU A 95 -3.14 -3.19 -6.55
C GLU A 95 -2.00 -3.30 -7.57
N LEU A 96 -1.67 -4.53 -8.01
CA LEU A 96 -0.67 -4.71 -9.07
C LEU A 96 -1.13 -4.09 -10.40
N ALA A 97 -2.42 -4.20 -10.73
CA ALA A 97 -2.98 -3.56 -11.92
C ALA A 97 -2.94 -2.02 -11.80
N HIS A 98 -3.19 -1.47 -10.61
CA HIS A 98 -3.08 -0.03 -10.35
C HIS A 98 -1.65 0.46 -10.49
N LEU A 99 -0.68 -0.29 -9.95
CA LEU A 99 0.74 -0.01 -10.11
C LEU A 99 1.15 0.03 -11.58
N HIS A 100 0.83 -1.01 -12.35
CA HIS A 100 1.15 -1.05 -13.78
C HIS A 100 0.51 0.13 -14.53
N HIS A 101 -0.75 0.44 -14.25
CA HIS A 101 -1.43 1.59 -14.85
C HIS A 101 -0.72 2.90 -14.52
N ALA A 102 -0.32 3.11 -13.26
CA ALA A 102 0.41 4.30 -12.85
C ALA A 102 1.79 4.41 -13.53
N GLU A 103 2.48 3.28 -13.71
CA GLU A 103 3.77 3.22 -14.42
C GLU A 103 3.63 3.50 -15.92
N GLU A 104 2.57 3.02 -16.57
CA GLU A 104 2.27 3.34 -17.98
C GLU A 104 2.02 4.84 -18.21
N GLN A 105 1.46 5.53 -17.22
CA GLN A 105 1.20 6.97 -17.30
C GLN A 105 2.44 7.84 -17.03
N LEU A 106 3.52 7.25 -16.50
CA LEU A 106 4.79 7.93 -16.28
C LEU A 106 5.58 8.00 -17.59
N LYS A 107 5.46 9.14 -18.28
CA LYS A 107 6.08 9.37 -19.59
C LYS A 107 7.58 9.72 -19.50
N SER A 108 8.06 10.18 -18.35
CA SER A 108 9.48 10.50 -18.14
C SER A 108 9.89 10.32 -16.69
N SER A 109 10.80 9.39 -16.42
CA SER A 109 11.40 9.18 -15.11
C SER A 109 12.65 10.05 -14.93
N GLY A 110 12.45 11.37 -14.79
CA GLY A 110 13.55 12.29 -14.48
C GLY A 110 14.15 12.01 -13.09
N PRO A 111 15.43 12.37 -12.83
CA PRO A 111 16.07 12.13 -11.54
C PRO A 111 15.29 12.67 -10.33
N ALA A 112 14.65 13.83 -10.48
CA ALA A 112 13.80 14.44 -9.45
C ALA A 112 12.54 13.60 -9.13
N LEU A 113 11.89 13.02 -10.14
CA LEU A 113 10.72 12.16 -9.93
C LEU A 113 11.11 10.82 -9.30
N ASN A 114 12.26 10.27 -9.68
CA ASN A 114 12.77 9.04 -9.05
C ASN A 114 13.12 9.28 -7.57
N PHE A 115 13.72 10.42 -7.26
CA PHE A 115 13.97 10.82 -5.88
C PHE A 115 12.67 10.99 -5.08
N LEU A 116 11.66 11.65 -5.66
CA LEU A 116 10.34 11.79 -5.07
C LEU A 116 9.68 10.41 -4.81
N ARG A 117 9.70 9.51 -5.79
CA ARG A 117 9.18 8.14 -5.64
C ARG A 117 9.86 7.41 -4.48
N SER A 118 11.18 7.51 -4.38
CA SER A 118 11.94 6.88 -3.30
C SER A 118 11.56 7.45 -1.93
N LEU A 119 11.45 8.77 -1.81
CA LEU A 119 11.00 9.40 -0.57
C LEU A 119 9.59 8.96 -0.17
N ILE A 120 8.66 8.93 -1.12
CA ILE A 120 7.28 8.49 -0.87
C ILE A 120 7.24 7.03 -0.44
N SER A 121 7.97 6.16 -1.12
CA SER A 121 8.06 4.74 -0.75
C SER A 121 8.60 4.56 0.68
N ILE A 122 9.68 5.26 1.04
CA ILE A 122 10.25 5.23 2.39
C ILE A 122 9.24 5.74 3.42
N ALA A 123 8.55 6.85 3.13
CA ALA A 123 7.53 7.38 4.01
C ALA A 123 6.41 6.35 4.23
N THR A 124 5.88 5.76 3.16
CA THR A 124 4.84 4.73 3.23
C THR A 124 5.29 3.51 4.04
N ASP A 125 6.54 3.04 3.87
CA ASP A 125 7.09 1.94 4.67
C ASP A 125 7.16 2.28 6.17
N VAL A 126 7.64 3.48 6.50
CA VAL A 126 7.71 3.95 7.89
C VAL A 126 6.31 4.06 8.49
N LEU A 127 5.32 4.51 7.71
CA LEU A 127 3.92 4.61 8.13
C LEU A 127 3.32 3.24 8.44
N ILE A 128 3.56 2.26 7.56
CA ILE A 128 3.13 0.87 7.77
C ILE A 128 3.81 0.29 9.03
N TRP A 129 5.10 0.53 9.20
CA TRP A 129 5.84 0.10 10.38
C TRP A 129 5.28 0.69 11.68
N LEU A 130 5.00 2.00 11.70
CA LEU A 130 4.43 2.66 12.87
C LEU A 130 3.02 2.16 13.17
N SER A 131 2.21 1.95 12.13
CA SER A 131 0.84 1.45 12.26
C SER A 131 0.76 0.02 12.79
N THR A 132 1.76 -0.81 12.45
CA THR A 132 1.88 -2.19 12.92
C THR A 132 2.70 -2.30 14.22
N TRP A 133 3.10 -1.19 14.83
CA TRP A 133 3.95 -1.17 16.04
C TRP A 133 5.20 -2.05 15.90
N GLY A 134 5.77 -2.11 14.69
CA GLY A 134 6.94 -2.90 14.38
C GLY A 134 6.71 -4.40 14.15
N ASP A 135 5.48 -4.91 14.18
CA ASP A 135 5.18 -6.29 13.77
C ASP A 135 5.52 -6.54 12.29
N SER A 136 5.41 -5.53 11.41
CA SER A 136 5.89 -5.64 10.03
C SER A 136 7.38 -6.01 9.97
N SER A 137 8.23 -5.44 10.83
CA SER A 137 9.65 -5.77 10.89
C SER A 137 9.93 -7.19 11.40
N ARG A 138 9.04 -7.74 12.24
CA ARG A 138 9.13 -9.12 12.73
C ARG A 138 8.72 -10.09 11.61
N MET A 139 7.69 -9.74 10.85
CA MET A 139 7.25 -10.47 9.66
C MET A 139 8.35 -10.52 8.59
N THR A 140 8.93 -9.38 8.21
CA THR A 140 10.03 -9.33 7.23
C THR A 140 11.28 -10.08 7.70
N ARG A 141 11.58 -10.09 9.02
CA ARG A 141 12.67 -10.90 9.58
C ARG A 141 12.37 -12.40 9.52
N ALA A 142 11.14 -12.81 9.85
CA ALA A 142 10.71 -14.20 9.73
C ALA A 142 10.77 -14.69 8.27
N LEU A 143 10.37 -13.85 7.32
CA LEU A 143 10.48 -14.08 5.88
C LEU A 143 11.93 -14.30 5.44
N LYS A 144 12.84 -13.40 5.82
CA LYS A 144 14.28 -13.53 5.50
C LYS A 144 14.89 -14.80 6.08
N ALA A 145 14.46 -15.23 7.28
CA ALA A 145 14.90 -16.48 7.87
C ALA A 145 14.36 -17.70 7.12
N ALA A 146 13.08 -17.69 6.74
CA ALA A 146 12.45 -18.78 6.00
C ALA A 146 13.00 -18.96 4.58
N LYS A 147 13.41 -17.88 3.90
CA LYS A 147 14.04 -17.91 2.57
C LYS A 147 15.50 -18.37 2.59
N LYS A 148 16.14 -18.37 3.77
CA LYS A 148 17.55 -18.76 3.94
C LYS A 148 17.71 -20.27 4.27
N ASN A 149 16.63 -20.92 4.69
CA ASN A 149 16.54 -22.37 4.86
C ASN A 149 16.01 -23.02 3.58
#